data_AF-A0A7H8XGH5-F1
#
_entry.id   AF-A0A7H8XGH5-F1
#
_cell.length_a   1.000
_cell.length_b   1.000
_cell.length_c   1.000
_cell.angle_alpha   90.00
_cell.angle_beta   90.00
_cell.angle_gamma   90.00
#
_symmetry.space_group_name_H-M   'P 1'
#
loop_
_entity.id
_entity.type
_entity.pdbx_description
1 polymer ?
#
loop_
_entity_poly.entity_id
_entity_poly.type
_entity_poly.pdbx_seq_one_letter_code
_entity_poly.pdbx_strand_id
1 'polypeptide(L)'
;MIDRQQAEQLATVWAHRDSQRLGHECAPLVEEFDLGYLITSTVTPSAAVLPGDLPTTVVDKETGEVSTWPRLPFPAVREMYRRSRPAQPAPRTVDPASQLLREIRRLPTPGTAAHLSVGGRLHRAGGAKGEAVLRHHRLVRDYLDAQPPGHLVRGVDRHAELIVVSDALHEHDHERAAAGQAPATLDEARVLFAGSLFELYWVREPGDPAGGPGDRPCDSCLRFLVHMNVLPWSDLGFRQPRVPEPAPVPEPGRFPDEVAHALVAAGWAPHVGDEIMAAAAVRDVTAVAGANHTHVAFPAAVEAITRFPGLIGSRRGPGQQVWISRFDVMPHLVAHNADTLADFAAVLGVRLFPLGTENQESIIAVDERGRVFALDQAGEWFLGDDVDAALTTLLLGRAPARVRDDGTW
;
A
#
# COMPACT_ATOMS: atom_id res chain seq x y z
N MET A 1 -1.26 1.52 -23.62
CA MET A 1 -2.10 2.54 -24.27
C MET A 1 -3.48 2.50 -23.62
N ILE A 2 -3.99 3.67 -23.24
CA ILE A 2 -5.34 3.84 -22.70
C ILE A 2 -6.27 4.17 -23.87
N ASP A 3 -7.37 3.45 -23.98
CA ASP A 3 -8.43 3.73 -24.96
C ASP A 3 -9.55 4.61 -24.37
N ARG A 4 -10.45 5.07 -25.24
CA ARG A 4 -11.55 5.96 -24.86
C ARG A 4 -12.51 5.30 -23.86
N GLN A 5 -12.82 4.02 -24.04
CA GLN A 5 -13.74 3.30 -23.17
C GLN A 5 -13.15 3.19 -21.75
N GLN A 6 -11.85 2.89 -21.65
CA GLN A 6 -11.12 2.86 -20.40
C GLN A 6 -11.09 4.24 -19.73
N ALA A 7 -10.87 5.31 -20.49
CA ALA A 7 -10.92 6.68 -19.97
C ALA A 7 -12.30 7.06 -19.42
N GLU A 8 -13.39 6.67 -20.10
CA GLU A 8 -14.77 6.89 -19.63
C GLU A 8 -15.09 6.07 -18.37
N GLN A 9 -14.58 4.85 -18.27
CA GLN A 9 -14.67 4.02 -17.07
C GLN A 9 -13.93 4.65 -15.88
N LEU A 10 -12.69 5.12 -16.09
CA LEU A 10 -11.92 5.82 -15.08
C LEU A 10 -12.64 7.08 -14.60
N ALA A 11 -13.16 7.88 -15.52
CA ALA A 11 -13.90 9.09 -15.19
C ALA A 11 -15.13 8.79 -14.33
N THR A 12 -15.88 7.73 -14.67
CA THR A 12 -17.02 7.28 -13.86
C THR A 12 -16.60 6.92 -12.44
N VAL A 13 -15.51 6.15 -12.28
CA VAL A 13 -14.99 5.77 -10.96
C VAL A 13 -14.54 6.99 -10.15
N TRP A 14 -13.80 7.92 -10.77
CA TRP A 14 -13.33 9.12 -10.09
C TRP A 14 -14.46 10.08 -9.71
N ALA A 15 -15.45 10.28 -10.59
CA ALA A 15 -16.63 11.07 -10.29
C ALA A 15 -17.47 10.47 -9.13
N HIS A 16 -17.55 9.14 -9.07
CA HIS A 16 -18.19 8.46 -7.94
C HIS A 16 -17.44 8.71 -6.61
N ARG A 17 -16.11 8.60 -6.62
CA ARG A 17 -15.26 8.91 -5.45
C ARG A 17 -15.38 10.38 -5.03
N ASP A 18 -15.42 11.31 -6.00
CA ASP A 18 -15.65 12.73 -5.72
C ASP A 18 -17.04 12.96 -5.11
N SER A 19 -18.06 12.23 -5.57
CA SER A 19 -19.41 12.32 -5.00
C SER A 19 -19.44 11.93 -3.53
N GLN A 20 -18.72 10.86 -3.16
CA GLN A 20 -18.57 10.41 -1.77
C GLN A 20 -17.81 11.44 -0.94
N ARG A 21 -16.70 11.98 -1.47
CA ARG A 21 -15.86 12.96 -0.77
C ARG A 21 -16.59 14.29 -0.53
N LEU A 22 -17.38 14.76 -1.50
CA LEU A 22 -18.07 16.04 -1.44
C LEU A 22 -19.50 15.95 -0.84
N GLY A 23 -20.06 14.75 -0.73
CA GLY A 23 -21.40 14.53 -0.18
C GLY A 23 -22.55 14.92 -1.11
N HIS A 24 -22.29 15.09 -2.41
CA HIS A 24 -23.30 15.35 -3.43
C HIS A 24 -22.90 14.74 -4.77
N GLU A 25 -23.88 14.48 -5.64
CA GLU A 25 -23.65 13.83 -6.93
C GLU A 25 -22.70 14.62 -7.84
N CYS A 26 -21.70 13.94 -8.36
CA CYS A 26 -20.77 14.42 -9.36
C CYS A 26 -20.87 13.56 -10.63
N ALA A 27 -20.93 14.19 -11.80
CA ALA A 27 -20.99 13.51 -13.09
C ALA A 27 -19.63 13.60 -13.80
N PRO A 28 -19.16 12.51 -14.43
CA PRO A 28 -17.91 12.51 -15.16
C PRO A 28 -17.99 13.35 -16.45
N LEU A 29 -16.92 14.09 -16.74
CA LEU A 29 -16.72 14.77 -18.01
C LEU A 29 -15.37 14.35 -18.60
N VAL A 30 -15.40 13.84 -19.83
CA VAL A 30 -14.22 13.38 -20.56
C VAL A 30 -14.13 14.07 -21.92
N GLU A 31 -12.97 14.66 -22.22
CA GLU A 31 -12.63 15.17 -23.55
C GLU A 31 -11.35 14.50 -24.06
N GLU A 32 -11.41 13.94 -25.26
CA GLU A 32 -10.25 13.33 -25.92
C GLU A 32 -9.50 14.38 -26.75
N PHE A 33 -8.17 14.28 -26.77
CA PHE A 33 -7.29 15.06 -27.62
C PHE A 33 -6.13 14.20 -28.16
N ASP A 34 -5.24 14.80 -28.95
CA ASP A 34 -4.16 14.11 -29.66
C ASP A 34 -3.23 13.30 -28.73
N LEU A 35 -2.96 13.78 -27.52
CA LEU A 35 -2.04 13.13 -26.57
C LEU A 35 -2.73 12.34 -25.45
N GLY A 36 -4.06 12.38 -25.33
CA GLY A 36 -4.70 11.83 -24.15
C GLY A 36 -6.16 12.18 -23.93
N TYR A 37 -6.57 12.09 -22.66
CA TYR A 37 -7.92 12.37 -22.19
C TYR A 37 -7.86 13.40 -21.06
N LEU A 38 -8.72 14.41 -21.11
CA LEU A 38 -8.98 15.34 -20.01
C LEU A 38 -10.21 14.85 -19.28
N ILE A 39 -10.05 14.60 -17.98
CA ILE A 39 -11.09 14.07 -17.11
C ILE A 39 -11.31 15.05 -15.97
N THR A 40 -12.56 15.41 -15.72
CA THR A 40 -12.95 16.17 -14.53
C THR A 40 -14.32 15.72 -14.07
N SER A 41 -14.62 15.95 -12.80
CA SER A 41 -15.98 15.81 -12.28
C SER A 41 -16.73 17.12 -12.42
N THR A 42 -18.01 17.04 -12.77
CA THR A 42 -18.94 18.18 -12.85
C THR A 42 -20.00 18.03 -11.77
N VAL A 43 -20.50 19.17 -11.28
CA VAL A 43 -21.51 19.23 -10.21
C VAL A 43 -22.67 20.09 -10.66
N THR A 44 -23.79 20.00 -9.95
CA THR A 44 -24.92 20.91 -10.20
C THR A 44 -24.49 22.37 -9.96
N PRO A 45 -25.05 23.35 -10.69
CA PRO A 45 -24.66 24.76 -10.55
C PRO A 45 -24.84 25.34 -9.13
N SER A 46 -25.71 24.72 -8.32
CA SER A 46 -25.97 25.10 -6.93
C SER A 46 -24.99 24.51 -5.92
N ALA A 47 -24.15 23.56 -6.31
CA ALA A 47 -23.16 22.94 -5.43
C ALA A 47 -21.96 23.88 -5.21
N ALA A 48 -21.56 24.06 -3.95
CA ALA A 48 -20.36 24.81 -3.62
C ALA A 48 -19.13 23.96 -3.92
N VAL A 49 -18.20 24.49 -4.72
CA VAL A 49 -16.90 23.85 -5.03
C VAL A 49 -15.82 24.77 -4.49
N LEU A 50 -14.96 24.26 -3.60
CA LEU A 50 -13.87 25.07 -3.04
C LEU A 50 -12.74 25.21 -4.06
N PRO A 51 -11.91 26.26 -3.96
CA PRO A 51 -10.68 26.34 -4.75
C PRO A 51 -9.81 25.09 -4.53
N GLY A 52 -9.46 24.41 -5.62
CA GLY A 52 -8.70 23.16 -5.60
C GLY A 52 -9.54 21.88 -5.70
N ASP A 53 -10.85 21.97 -5.48
CA ASP A 53 -11.76 20.84 -5.73
C ASP A 53 -11.96 20.58 -7.23
N LEU A 54 -12.16 19.30 -7.55
CA LEU A 54 -12.47 18.82 -8.90
C LEU A 54 -11.45 19.33 -9.93
N PRO A 55 -10.15 19.04 -9.76
CA PRO A 55 -9.13 19.45 -10.71
C PRO A 55 -9.33 18.75 -12.05
N THR A 56 -8.76 19.33 -13.10
CA THR A 56 -8.71 18.64 -14.39
C THR A 56 -7.53 17.68 -14.37
N THR A 57 -7.82 16.41 -14.63
CA THR A 57 -6.82 15.35 -14.72
C THR A 57 -6.55 15.02 -16.17
N VAL A 58 -5.28 14.95 -16.56
CA VAL A 58 -4.88 14.48 -17.89
C VAL A 58 -4.38 13.05 -17.76
N VAL A 59 -4.95 12.14 -18.56
CA VAL A 59 -4.44 10.78 -18.77
C VAL A 59 -3.75 10.73 -20.13
N ASP A 60 -2.44 10.50 -20.13
CA ASP A 60 -1.68 10.30 -21.36
C ASP A 60 -2.08 8.99 -22.04
N LYS A 61 -2.48 9.04 -23.32
CA LYS A 61 -2.98 7.85 -24.02
C LYS A 61 -1.92 6.79 -24.24
N GLU A 62 -0.65 7.17 -24.40
CA GLU A 62 0.42 6.24 -24.75
C GLU A 62 0.94 5.52 -23.51
N THR A 63 1.24 6.30 -22.48
CA THR A 63 1.91 5.86 -21.24
C THR A 63 0.95 5.52 -20.12
N GLY A 64 -0.28 6.05 -20.14
CA GLY A 64 -1.22 5.96 -19.02
C GLY A 64 -0.81 6.81 -17.81
N GLU A 65 0.16 7.72 -17.96
CA GLU A 65 0.54 8.66 -16.90
C GLU A 65 -0.62 9.61 -16.59
N VAL A 66 -0.84 9.84 -15.29
CA VAL A 66 -1.87 10.73 -14.77
C VAL A 66 -1.22 11.99 -14.22
N SER A 67 -1.69 13.16 -14.66
CA SER A 67 -1.26 14.46 -14.15
C SER A 67 -2.45 15.32 -13.75
N THR A 68 -2.34 16.00 -12.60
CA THR A 68 -3.39 16.85 -12.06
C THR A 68 -3.10 18.31 -12.35
N TRP A 69 -4.07 19.02 -12.92
CA TRP A 69 -3.98 20.41 -13.33
C TRP A 69 -5.03 21.27 -12.62
N PRO A 70 -4.78 22.57 -12.44
CA PRO A 70 -5.79 23.48 -11.92
C PRO A 70 -7.08 23.41 -12.74
N ARG A 71 -8.22 23.69 -12.11
CA ARG A 71 -9.54 23.67 -12.75
C ARG A 71 -9.69 24.84 -13.74
N LEU A 72 -9.07 24.69 -14.91
CA LEU A 72 -9.09 25.62 -16.03
C LEU A 72 -9.90 25.03 -17.19
N PRO A 73 -10.38 25.85 -18.14
CA PRO A 73 -10.99 25.34 -19.36
C PRO A 73 -10.07 24.34 -20.07
N PHE A 74 -10.62 23.24 -20.56
CA PHE A 74 -9.87 22.17 -21.24
C PHE A 74 -8.91 22.65 -22.34
N PRO A 75 -9.25 23.65 -23.20
CA PRO A 75 -8.27 24.20 -24.15
C PRO A 75 -6.99 24.74 -23.51
N ALA A 76 -7.07 25.36 -22.33
CA ALA A 76 -5.91 25.88 -21.62
C ALA A 76 -5.06 24.74 -21.05
N VAL A 77 -5.69 23.73 -20.42
CA VAL A 77 -4.99 22.55 -19.89
C VAL A 77 -4.30 21.76 -21.00
N ARG A 78 -4.93 21.61 -22.17
CA ARG A 78 -4.32 20.98 -23.36
C ARG A 78 -3.01 21.65 -23.75
N GLU A 79 -3.03 22.98 -23.85
CA GLU A 79 -1.86 23.74 -24.26
C GLU A 79 -0.75 23.69 -23.19
N MET A 80 -1.11 23.77 -21.92
CA MET A 80 -0.16 23.61 -20.82
C MET A 80 0.47 22.22 -20.82
N TYR A 81 -0.33 21.17 -21.00
CA TYR A 81 0.14 19.79 -21.05
C TYR A 81 1.07 19.54 -22.25
N ARG A 82 0.74 20.06 -23.44
CA ARG A 82 1.63 19.97 -24.62
C ARG A 82 3.00 20.58 -24.36
N ARG A 83 3.06 21.68 -23.62
CA ARG A 83 4.33 22.36 -23.29
C ARG A 83 5.12 21.64 -22.21
N SER A 84 4.46 20.97 -21.27
CA SER A 84 5.12 20.26 -20.17
C SER A 84 5.51 18.84 -20.51
N ARG A 85 4.83 18.20 -21.47
CA ARG A 85 5.05 16.80 -21.82
C ARG A 85 6.45 16.63 -22.42
N PRO A 86 7.31 15.76 -21.84
CA PRO A 86 8.63 15.51 -22.41
C PRO A 86 8.49 14.84 -23.78
N ALA A 87 9.36 15.22 -24.73
CA ALA A 87 9.38 14.63 -26.06
C ALA A 87 9.77 13.14 -26.01
N GLN A 88 10.65 12.79 -25.07
CA GLN A 88 11.03 11.42 -24.75
C GLN A 88 10.93 11.25 -23.23
N PRO A 89 9.92 10.52 -22.72
CA PRO A 89 9.79 10.30 -21.29
C PRO A 89 10.90 9.35 -20.81
N ALA A 90 11.40 9.61 -19.60
CA ALA A 90 12.31 8.69 -18.94
C ALA A 90 11.63 7.34 -18.68
N PRO A 91 12.39 6.22 -18.66
CA PRO A 91 11.85 4.93 -18.25
C PRO A 91 11.24 5.00 -16.85
N ARG A 92 10.16 4.23 -16.63
CA ARG A 92 9.50 4.09 -15.32
C ARG A 92 9.63 2.67 -14.81
N THR A 93 9.71 2.55 -13.51
CA THR A 93 9.80 1.27 -12.79
C THR A 93 8.52 0.46 -12.92
N VAL A 94 7.38 1.12 -12.84
CA VAL A 94 6.05 0.52 -13.00
C VAL A 94 5.41 1.13 -14.23
N ASP A 95 4.78 0.30 -15.06
CA ASP A 95 3.96 0.79 -16.17
C ASP A 95 2.74 1.55 -15.60
N PRO A 96 2.63 2.87 -15.79
CA PRO A 96 1.54 3.67 -15.20
C PRO A 96 0.16 3.19 -15.66
N ALA A 97 0.03 2.78 -16.92
CA ALA A 97 -1.21 2.27 -17.46
C ALA A 97 -1.73 1.05 -16.69
N SER A 98 -0.83 0.15 -16.26
CA SER A 98 -1.22 -1.07 -15.52
C SER A 98 -1.85 -0.75 -14.16
N GLN A 99 -1.32 0.23 -13.43
CA GLN A 99 -1.88 0.65 -12.14
C GLN A 99 -3.18 1.40 -12.34
N LEU A 100 -3.21 2.31 -13.31
CA LEU A 100 -4.39 3.11 -13.63
C LEU A 100 -5.59 2.22 -14.01
N LEU A 101 -5.38 1.24 -14.90
CA LEU A 101 -6.46 0.34 -15.34
C LEU A 101 -6.97 -0.56 -14.21
N ARG A 102 -6.14 -0.86 -13.21
CA ARG A 102 -6.57 -1.61 -12.02
C ARG A 102 -7.58 -0.80 -11.20
N GLU A 103 -7.46 0.53 -11.15
CA GLU A 103 -8.41 1.39 -10.41
C GLU A 103 -9.84 1.34 -10.95
N ILE A 104 -10.04 0.93 -12.21
CA ILE A 104 -11.37 0.75 -12.78
C ILE A 104 -12.20 -0.27 -11.98
N ARG A 105 -11.53 -1.29 -11.42
CA ARG A 105 -12.18 -2.44 -10.78
C ARG A 105 -11.82 -2.63 -9.31
N ARG A 106 -10.74 -2.01 -8.84
CA ARG A 106 -10.20 -2.22 -7.49
C ARG A 106 -9.99 -0.89 -6.79
N LEU A 107 -10.17 -0.88 -5.48
CA LEU A 107 -9.77 0.26 -4.67
C LEU A 107 -8.22 0.33 -4.54
N PRO A 108 -7.63 1.54 -4.49
CA PRO A 108 -6.19 1.70 -4.27
C PRO A 108 -5.77 1.41 -2.82
N THR A 109 -6.71 1.43 -1.88
CA THR A 109 -6.50 1.21 -0.44
C THR A 109 -6.35 -0.29 -0.11
N PRO A 110 -5.66 -0.66 1.00
CA PRO A 110 -4.68 0.19 1.66
C PRO A 110 -3.47 0.38 0.75
N GLY A 111 -2.90 1.58 0.70
CA GLY A 111 -1.75 1.86 -0.16
C GLY A 111 -0.75 2.77 0.53
N THR A 112 0.35 3.01 -0.14
CA THR A 112 1.41 3.91 0.32
C THR A 112 1.85 4.75 -0.86
N ALA A 113 2.06 6.04 -0.62
CA ALA A 113 2.64 6.99 -1.55
C ALA A 113 3.95 7.55 -0.97
N ALA A 114 5.01 7.56 -1.77
CA ALA A 114 6.31 8.09 -1.40
C ALA A 114 6.63 9.32 -2.24
N HIS A 115 7.08 10.38 -1.57
CA HIS A 115 7.54 11.62 -2.18
C HIS A 115 9.04 11.76 -1.91
N LEU A 116 9.81 12.01 -2.98
CA LEU A 116 11.25 12.19 -2.91
C LEU A 116 11.63 13.47 -3.63
N SER A 117 12.18 14.45 -2.91
CA SER A 117 12.67 15.70 -3.49
C SER A 117 14.18 15.64 -3.68
N VAL A 118 14.65 15.71 -4.92
CA VAL A 118 16.08 15.66 -5.31
C VAL A 118 16.41 16.91 -6.11
N GLY A 119 17.37 17.72 -5.65
CA GLY A 119 17.79 18.93 -6.38
C GLY A 119 16.66 19.92 -6.68
N GLY A 120 15.63 19.98 -5.83
CA GLY A 120 14.44 20.82 -6.03
C GLY A 120 13.36 20.21 -6.92
N ARG A 121 13.58 19.01 -7.47
CA ARG A 121 12.60 18.26 -8.25
C ARG A 121 11.90 17.22 -7.37
N LEU A 122 10.57 17.17 -7.45
CA LEU A 122 9.75 16.22 -6.69
C LEU A 122 9.40 15.01 -7.54
N HIS A 123 9.77 13.83 -7.06
CA HIS A 123 9.38 12.52 -7.59
C HIS A 123 8.31 11.91 -6.69
N ARG A 124 7.34 11.23 -7.29
CA ARG A 124 6.24 10.58 -6.56
C ARG A 124 6.00 9.18 -7.11
N ALA A 125 5.78 8.22 -6.22
CA ALA A 125 5.35 6.88 -6.59
C ALA A 125 4.35 6.33 -5.57
N GLY A 126 3.48 5.44 -6.03
CA GLY A 126 2.65 4.59 -5.18
C GLY A 126 3.18 3.15 -5.15
N GLY A 127 2.77 2.39 -4.14
CA GLY A 127 2.99 0.95 -4.12
C GLY A 127 2.29 0.26 -5.30
N ALA A 128 2.93 -0.75 -5.88
CA ALA A 128 2.49 -1.40 -7.11
C ALA A 128 1.70 -2.69 -6.86
N LYS A 129 0.38 -2.62 -6.99
CA LYS A 129 -0.53 -3.77 -6.84
C LYS A 129 -0.78 -4.50 -8.17
N GLY A 130 -1.33 -5.71 -8.06
CA GLY A 130 -1.70 -6.55 -9.22
C GLY A 130 -0.48 -7.05 -10.02
N GLU A 131 -0.71 -7.54 -11.22
CA GLU A 131 0.26 -8.29 -12.01
C GLU A 131 1.27 -7.42 -12.80
N ALA A 132 1.45 -6.15 -12.39
CA ALA A 132 2.40 -5.25 -13.04
C ALA A 132 3.84 -5.80 -12.97
N VAL A 133 4.53 -5.79 -14.11
CA VAL A 133 5.96 -6.14 -14.23
C VAL A 133 6.80 -4.95 -13.80
N LEU A 134 7.69 -5.18 -12.84
CA LEU A 134 8.55 -4.14 -12.27
C LEU A 134 9.92 -4.08 -12.97
N ARG A 135 10.23 -2.93 -13.54
CA ARG A 135 11.48 -2.62 -14.24
C ARG A 135 12.35 -1.69 -13.40
N HIS A 136 12.72 -2.15 -12.21
CA HIS A 136 13.61 -1.41 -11.31
C HIS A 136 14.91 -1.02 -11.99
N HIS A 137 15.39 0.17 -11.64
CA HIS A 137 16.72 0.65 -11.99
C HIS A 137 17.78 -0.34 -11.50
N ARG A 138 18.87 -0.49 -12.26
CA ARG A 138 19.91 -1.51 -12.01
C ARG A 138 20.42 -1.48 -10.57
N LEU A 139 20.71 -0.30 -10.02
CA LEU A 139 21.22 -0.18 -8.64
C LEU A 139 20.22 -0.68 -7.58
N VAL A 140 18.91 -0.50 -7.81
CA VAL A 140 17.86 -1.00 -6.92
C VAL A 140 17.74 -2.51 -7.05
N ARG A 141 17.82 -3.04 -8.29
CA ARG A 141 17.83 -4.47 -8.54
C ARG A 141 19.04 -5.16 -7.91
N ASP A 142 20.24 -4.60 -8.12
CA ASP A 142 21.50 -5.09 -7.53
C ASP A 142 21.40 -5.14 -5.99
N TYR A 143 20.80 -4.13 -5.36
CA TYR A 143 20.56 -4.13 -3.91
C TYR A 143 19.61 -5.25 -3.48
N LEU A 144 18.46 -5.39 -4.16
CA LEU A 144 17.45 -6.39 -3.84
C LEU A 144 18.01 -7.82 -3.97
N ASP A 145 18.72 -8.09 -5.07
CA ASP A 145 19.28 -9.40 -5.38
C ASP A 145 20.43 -9.79 -4.44
N ALA A 146 21.11 -8.80 -3.84
CA ALA A 146 22.15 -9.03 -2.85
C ALA A 146 21.64 -9.41 -1.45
N GLN A 147 20.33 -9.29 -1.18
CA GLN A 147 19.79 -9.56 0.15
C GLN A 147 19.63 -11.07 0.39
N PRO A 148 20.05 -11.60 1.55
CA PRO A 148 19.77 -12.99 1.90
C PRO A 148 18.26 -13.24 2.07
N PRO A 149 17.80 -14.49 1.91
CA PRO A 149 16.45 -14.87 2.32
C PRO A 149 16.14 -14.40 3.74
N GLY A 150 14.88 -14.03 3.99
CA GLY A 150 14.45 -13.53 5.29
C GLY A 150 14.78 -12.07 5.57
N HIS A 151 15.59 -11.38 4.75
CA HIS A 151 16.00 -9.99 5.02
C HIS A 151 15.12 -8.92 4.36
N LEU A 152 14.20 -9.37 3.51
CA LEU A 152 13.25 -8.52 2.80
C LEU A 152 11.83 -8.76 3.29
N VAL A 153 11.11 -7.68 3.62
CA VAL A 153 9.66 -7.70 3.84
C VAL A 153 8.98 -8.24 2.58
N ARG A 154 7.85 -8.96 2.75
CA ARG A 154 7.09 -9.50 1.62
C ARG A 154 6.78 -8.39 0.61
N GLY A 155 6.93 -8.68 -0.69
CA GLY A 155 6.58 -7.74 -1.75
C GLY A 155 7.36 -6.43 -1.78
N VAL A 156 8.51 -6.31 -1.10
CA VAL A 156 9.26 -5.05 -0.99
C VAL A 156 9.62 -4.42 -2.34
N ASP A 157 9.79 -5.21 -3.39
CA ASP A 157 10.06 -4.71 -4.73
C ASP A 157 8.88 -3.90 -5.30
N ARG A 158 7.69 -4.03 -4.73
CA ARG A 158 6.50 -3.25 -5.10
C ARG A 158 6.28 -2.02 -4.22
N HIS A 159 7.16 -1.75 -3.26
CA HIS A 159 6.97 -0.65 -2.32
C HIS A 159 7.25 0.70 -2.96
N ALA A 160 6.43 1.70 -2.62
CA ALA A 160 6.50 3.07 -3.12
C ALA A 160 7.90 3.67 -2.92
N GLU A 161 8.54 3.36 -1.79
CA GLU A 161 9.86 3.85 -1.40
C GLU A 161 10.96 3.39 -2.37
N LEU A 162 10.90 2.14 -2.84
CA LEU A 162 11.86 1.62 -3.81
C LEU A 162 11.54 2.13 -5.22
N ILE A 163 10.25 2.19 -5.55
CA ILE A 163 9.79 2.66 -6.87
C ILE A 163 10.18 4.13 -7.08
N VAL A 164 9.99 5.01 -6.10
CA VAL A 164 10.32 6.44 -6.26
C VAL A 164 11.82 6.69 -6.43
N VAL A 165 12.67 5.95 -5.69
CA VAL A 165 14.13 6.03 -5.85
C VAL A 165 14.55 5.47 -7.20
N SER A 166 13.95 4.36 -7.62
CA SER A 166 14.20 3.75 -8.92
C SER A 166 13.81 4.69 -10.07
N ASP A 167 12.65 5.34 -9.99
CA ASP A 167 12.20 6.33 -10.99
C ASP A 167 13.11 7.55 -11.04
N ALA A 168 13.57 8.06 -9.90
CA ALA A 168 14.55 9.16 -9.85
C ALA A 168 15.89 8.78 -10.49
N LEU A 169 16.35 7.53 -10.32
CA LEU A 169 17.56 7.03 -10.96
C LEU A 169 17.40 6.83 -12.47
N HIS A 170 16.26 6.28 -12.92
CA HIS A 170 15.97 6.16 -14.35
C HIS A 170 15.98 7.52 -15.05
N GLU A 171 15.38 8.52 -14.41
CA GLU A 171 15.40 9.89 -14.91
C GLU A 171 16.83 10.47 -14.96
N HIS A 172 17.60 10.30 -13.89
CA HIS A 172 18.99 10.76 -13.86
C HIS A 172 19.85 10.11 -14.96
N ASP A 173 19.73 8.79 -15.13
CA ASP A 173 20.47 8.06 -16.17
C ASP A 173 19.98 8.39 -17.58
N HIS A 174 18.70 8.73 -17.75
CA HIS A 174 18.17 9.23 -19.01
C HIS A 174 18.80 10.57 -19.40
N GLU A 175 18.94 11.50 -18.44
CA GLU A 175 19.62 12.78 -18.64
C GLU A 175 21.12 12.59 -18.93
N ARG A 176 21.79 11.69 -18.20
CA ARG A 176 23.20 11.33 -18.45
C ARG A 176 23.41 10.75 -19.84
N ALA A 177 22.55 9.83 -20.26
CA ALA A 177 22.62 9.22 -21.59
C ALA A 177 22.44 10.27 -22.70
N ALA A 178 21.52 11.22 -22.52
CA ALA A 178 21.34 12.35 -23.44
C ALA A 178 22.60 13.24 -23.51
N ALA A 179 23.37 13.32 -22.42
CA ALA A 179 24.67 14.00 -22.35
C ALA A 179 25.87 13.12 -22.80
N GLY A 180 25.64 11.88 -23.26
CA GLY A 180 26.70 10.95 -23.67
C GLY A 180 27.52 10.37 -22.51
N GLN A 181 27.00 10.41 -21.29
CA GLN A 181 27.64 9.88 -20.08
C GLN A 181 27.17 8.44 -19.81
N ALA A 182 28.01 7.68 -19.10
CA ALA A 182 27.65 6.33 -18.65
C ALA A 182 26.60 6.38 -17.53
N PRO A 183 25.78 5.33 -17.36
CA PRO A 183 24.89 5.14 -16.21
C PRO A 183 25.57 5.42 -14.87
N ALA A 184 24.82 5.96 -13.91
CA ALA A 184 25.37 6.32 -12.61
C ALA A 184 25.88 5.10 -11.84
N THR A 185 27.01 5.30 -11.17
CA THR A 185 27.54 4.37 -10.17
C THR A 185 26.79 4.52 -8.84
N LEU A 186 26.96 3.56 -7.93
CA LEU A 186 26.35 3.64 -6.59
C LEU A 186 26.84 4.88 -5.81
N ASP A 187 28.11 5.23 -5.92
CA ASP A 187 28.67 6.38 -5.21
C ASP A 187 28.13 7.70 -5.78
N GLU A 188 28.00 7.82 -7.10
CA GLU A 188 27.34 8.97 -7.74
C GLU A 188 25.86 9.06 -7.32
N ALA A 189 25.14 7.94 -7.27
CA ALA A 189 23.75 7.91 -6.81
C ALA A 189 23.62 8.36 -5.34
N ARG A 190 24.54 7.96 -4.46
CA ARG A 190 24.55 8.42 -3.06
C ARG A 190 24.82 9.91 -2.93
N VAL A 191 25.66 10.46 -3.80
CA VAL A 191 25.90 11.91 -3.87
C VAL A 191 24.66 12.63 -4.40
N LEU A 192 23.97 12.08 -5.41
CA LEU A 192 22.71 12.63 -5.93
C LEU A 192 21.63 12.73 -4.85
N PHE A 193 21.48 11.70 -4.02
CA PHE A 193 20.46 11.68 -2.96
C PHE A 193 20.88 12.39 -1.67
N ALA A 194 22.12 12.87 -1.57
CA ALA A 194 22.60 13.58 -0.39
C ALA A 194 21.78 14.86 -0.15
N GLY A 195 21.13 14.96 1.01
CA GLY A 195 20.28 16.10 1.35
C GLY A 195 18.91 16.10 0.66
N SER A 196 18.50 14.96 0.08
CA SER A 196 17.12 14.78 -0.39
C SER A 196 16.11 14.85 0.76
N LEU A 197 14.88 15.25 0.44
CA LEU A 197 13.75 15.19 1.38
C LEU A 197 12.87 14.01 0.99
N PHE A 198 12.57 13.14 1.96
CA PHE A 198 11.71 11.99 1.80
C PHE A 198 10.48 12.11 2.70
N GLU A 199 9.30 11.95 2.11
CA GLU A 199 8.02 11.94 2.83
C GLU A 199 7.21 10.71 2.43
N LEU A 200 6.50 10.14 3.40
CA LEU A 200 5.68 8.92 3.24
C LEU A 200 4.24 9.25 3.59
N TYR A 201 3.29 8.71 2.83
CA TYR A 201 1.86 8.84 3.10
C TYR A 201 1.16 7.50 2.99
N TRP A 202 0.37 7.15 4.00
CA TRP A 202 -0.53 6.00 3.96
C TRP A 202 -1.86 6.41 3.33
N VAL A 203 -2.23 5.68 2.27
CA VAL A 203 -3.47 5.85 1.52
C VAL A 203 -4.51 4.91 2.12
N ARG A 204 -5.49 5.50 2.81
CA ARG A 204 -6.59 4.81 3.51
C ARG A 204 -7.95 5.28 3.02
N GLU A 205 -8.99 4.61 3.48
CA GLU A 205 -10.36 5.09 3.29
C GLU A 205 -10.55 6.48 3.91
N PRO A 206 -11.43 7.33 3.32
CA PRO A 206 -11.76 8.61 3.90
C PRO A 206 -12.24 8.48 5.36
N GLY A 207 -11.65 9.27 6.26
CA GLY A 207 -11.99 9.25 7.68
C GLY A 207 -11.22 8.22 8.51
N ASP A 208 -10.40 7.36 7.90
CA ASP A 208 -9.47 6.50 8.64
C ASP A 208 -8.37 7.38 9.30
N PRO A 209 -8.22 7.34 10.64
CA PRO A 209 -7.21 8.13 11.35
C PRO A 209 -5.76 7.71 11.02
N ALA A 210 -5.55 6.52 10.45
CA ALA A 210 -4.25 6.09 9.94
C ALA A 210 -3.94 6.63 8.53
N GLY A 211 -4.85 7.35 7.88
CA GLY A 211 -4.61 7.98 6.59
C GLY A 211 -3.78 9.26 6.69
N GLY A 212 -2.97 9.55 5.68
CA GLY A 212 -2.15 10.76 5.61
C GLY A 212 -0.67 10.49 5.87
N PRO A 213 0.10 11.44 6.46
CA PRO A 213 1.52 11.26 6.71
C PRO A 213 1.81 9.97 7.49
N GLY A 214 2.60 9.07 6.90
CA GLY A 214 3.01 7.81 7.52
C GLY A 214 4.19 8.04 8.46
N ASP A 215 4.24 7.29 9.57
CA ASP A 215 5.32 7.43 10.55
C ASP A 215 6.68 7.03 9.94
N ARG A 216 6.78 5.80 9.40
CA ARG A 216 8.05 5.27 8.88
C ARG A 216 7.88 4.21 7.77
N PRO A 217 8.85 4.12 6.85
CA PRO A 217 8.97 3.02 5.90
C PRO A 217 9.08 1.66 6.60
N CYS A 218 8.74 0.58 5.91
CA CYS A 218 8.96 -0.78 6.41
C CYS A 218 10.46 -1.06 6.67
N ASP A 219 10.78 -2.14 7.40
CA ASP A 219 12.16 -2.48 7.77
C ASP A 219 13.13 -2.55 6.58
N SER A 220 12.69 -3.10 5.46
CA SER A 220 13.53 -3.25 4.26
C SER A 220 13.65 -1.96 3.47
N CYS A 221 12.57 -1.19 3.33
CA CYS A 221 12.58 0.12 2.69
C CYS A 221 13.47 1.08 3.46
N LEU A 222 13.39 1.12 4.79
CA LEU A 222 14.24 1.98 5.61
C LEU A 222 15.73 1.66 5.42
N ARG A 223 16.11 0.37 5.44
CA ARG A 223 17.51 -0.05 5.19
C ARG A 223 17.98 0.34 3.78
N PHE A 224 17.11 0.17 2.79
CA PHE A 224 17.41 0.57 1.42
C PHE A 224 17.61 2.08 1.28
N LEU A 225 16.71 2.89 1.86
CA LEU A 225 16.81 4.35 1.80
C LEU A 225 18.08 4.86 2.49
N VAL A 226 18.49 4.24 3.61
CA VAL A 226 19.79 4.53 4.24
C VAL A 226 20.95 4.10 3.34
N HIS A 227 20.88 2.93 2.71
CA HIS A 227 21.90 2.44 1.79
C HIS A 227 22.12 3.37 0.59
N MET A 228 21.03 3.98 0.10
CA MET A 228 21.02 4.95 -1.00
C MET A 228 21.33 6.39 -0.57
N ASN A 229 21.58 6.63 0.72
CA ASN A 229 21.84 7.95 1.30
C ASN A 229 20.64 8.93 1.18
N VAL A 230 19.42 8.39 1.09
CA VAL A 230 18.17 9.17 1.15
C VAL A 230 17.78 9.49 2.59
N LEU A 231 18.01 8.54 3.51
CA LEU A 231 17.78 8.70 4.95
C LEU A 231 19.09 8.60 5.74
N PRO A 232 19.20 9.27 6.90
CA PRO A 232 20.40 9.20 7.73
C PRO A 232 20.55 7.82 8.39
N TRP A 233 21.80 7.42 8.63
CA TRP A 233 22.13 6.13 9.25
C TRP A 233 21.46 5.91 10.62
N SER A 234 21.16 6.99 11.34
CA SER A 234 20.50 6.95 12.65
C SER A 234 19.13 6.28 12.61
N ASP A 235 18.45 6.32 11.47
CA ASP A 235 17.10 5.76 11.31
C ASP A 235 17.09 4.24 11.44
N LEU A 236 18.24 3.58 11.23
CA LEU A 236 18.39 2.14 11.45
C LEU A 236 18.08 1.73 12.90
N GLY A 237 18.19 2.65 13.86
CA GLY A 237 17.86 2.41 15.26
C GLY A 237 16.39 2.02 15.48
N PHE A 238 15.47 2.45 14.62
CA PHE A 238 14.05 2.18 14.76
C PHE A 238 13.63 0.78 14.30
N ARG A 239 14.51 0.07 13.59
CA ARG A 239 14.22 -1.22 12.93
C ARG A 239 15.18 -2.32 13.40
N GLN A 240 15.69 -2.22 14.63
CA GLN A 240 16.55 -3.26 15.20
C GLN A 240 15.80 -4.57 15.41
N PRO A 241 16.41 -5.73 15.10
CA PRO A 241 15.82 -7.02 15.41
C PRO A 241 15.48 -7.14 16.90
N ARG A 242 14.35 -7.79 17.18
CA ARG A 242 13.90 -8.10 18.53
C ARG A 242 13.38 -9.54 18.54
N VAL A 243 14.05 -10.39 19.31
CA VAL A 243 13.62 -11.76 19.55
C VAL A 243 13.17 -11.84 21.00
N PRO A 244 11.92 -12.22 21.28
CA PRO A 244 11.45 -12.39 22.65
C PRO A 244 12.21 -13.48 23.40
N GLU A 245 12.41 -13.29 24.70
CA GLU A 245 12.97 -14.32 25.57
C GLU A 245 11.99 -15.50 25.72
N PRO A 246 12.48 -16.73 25.90
CA PRO A 246 11.64 -17.87 26.23
C PRO A 246 10.78 -17.61 27.47
N ALA A 247 9.51 -18.02 27.40
CA ALA A 247 8.55 -17.83 28.47
C ALA A 247 7.63 -19.06 28.59
N PRO A 248 7.04 -19.33 29.76
CA PRO A 248 6.08 -20.42 29.92
C PRO A 248 4.92 -20.29 28.93
N VAL A 249 4.68 -21.36 28.16
CA VAL A 249 3.64 -21.40 27.12
C VAL A 249 2.33 -21.94 27.70
N PRO A 250 1.19 -21.23 27.57
CA PRO A 250 -0.09 -21.67 28.11
C PRO A 250 -0.62 -22.98 27.52
N GLU A 251 -0.40 -23.21 26.21
CA GLU A 251 -0.83 -24.42 25.49
C GLU A 251 0.39 -25.08 24.80
N PRO A 252 1.20 -25.88 25.53
CA PRO A 252 2.40 -26.49 24.98
C PRO A 252 2.12 -27.40 23.77
N GLY A 253 2.96 -27.32 22.74
CA GLY A 253 2.87 -28.16 21.54
C GLY A 253 1.90 -27.68 20.46
N ARG A 254 1.10 -26.62 20.72
CA ARG A 254 0.22 -26.03 19.70
C ARG A 254 0.99 -25.29 18.59
N PHE A 255 2.06 -24.61 18.98
CA PHE A 255 2.92 -23.84 18.09
C PHE A 255 4.38 -24.31 18.21
N PRO A 256 5.22 -24.10 17.18
CA PRO A 256 6.67 -24.14 17.36
C PRO A 256 7.11 -23.22 18.51
N ASP A 257 8.11 -23.62 19.29
CA ASP A 257 8.53 -22.90 20.51
C ASP A 257 8.78 -21.41 20.26
N GLU A 258 9.45 -21.07 19.16
CA GLU A 258 9.77 -19.69 18.82
C GLU A 258 8.54 -18.83 18.50
N VAL A 259 7.47 -19.45 17.98
CA VAL A 259 6.18 -18.81 17.71
C VAL A 259 5.44 -18.63 19.03
N ALA A 260 5.38 -19.68 19.85
CA ALA A 260 4.74 -19.65 21.15
C ALA A 260 5.33 -18.57 22.07
N HIS A 261 6.66 -18.50 22.19
CA HIS A 261 7.34 -17.46 22.98
C HIS A 261 7.03 -16.06 22.47
N ALA A 262 6.95 -15.87 21.15
CA ALA A 262 6.62 -14.58 20.57
C ALA A 262 5.17 -14.16 20.82
N LEU A 263 4.23 -15.11 20.78
CA LEU A 263 2.83 -14.88 21.12
C LEU A 263 2.67 -14.54 22.61
N VAL A 264 3.34 -15.28 23.51
CA VAL A 264 3.32 -14.98 24.96
C VAL A 264 3.88 -13.59 25.23
N ALA A 265 5.01 -13.23 24.60
CA ALA A 265 5.58 -11.89 24.70
C ALA A 265 4.71 -10.79 24.08
N ALA A 266 3.77 -11.16 23.20
CA ALA A 266 2.76 -10.27 22.63
C ALA A 266 1.47 -10.20 23.48
N GLY A 267 1.41 -10.90 24.61
CA GLY A 267 0.27 -10.89 25.53
C GLY A 267 -0.66 -12.10 25.43
N TRP A 268 -0.29 -13.15 24.69
CA TRP A 268 -1.12 -14.36 24.62
C TRP A 268 -1.18 -15.10 25.97
N ALA A 269 -2.33 -15.00 26.63
CA ALA A 269 -2.64 -15.68 27.88
C ALA A 269 -4.15 -15.99 27.92
N PRO A 270 -4.58 -17.19 27.49
CA PRO A 270 -6.00 -17.56 27.47
C PRO A 270 -6.69 -17.35 28.81
N HIS A 271 -7.83 -16.67 28.79
CA HIS A 271 -8.60 -16.32 29.98
C HIS A 271 -10.10 -16.49 29.72
N VAL A 272 -10.88 -16.89 30.73
CA VAL A 272 -12.36 -16.92 30.68
C VAL A 272 -13.03 -15.58 30.28
N GLY A 273 -12.31 -14.46 30.27
CA GLY A 273 -12.83 -13.13 29.92
C GLY A 273 -12.67 -12.80 28.42
N ASP A 274 -12.01 -13.67 27.66
CA ASP A 274 -11.68 -13.41 26.25
C ASP A 274 -12.95 -13.26 25.39
N GLU A 275 -14.03 -13.98 25.72
CA GLU A 275 -15.34 -13.82 25.05
C GLU A 275 -15.91 -12.41 25.22
N ILE A 276 -15.73 -11.80 26.40
CA ILE A 276 -16.21 -10.43 26.69
C ILE A 276 -15.39 -9.42 25.88
N MET A 277 -14.06 -9.61 25.83
CA MET A 277 -13.15 -8.77 25.07
C MET A 277 -13.44 -8.86 23.56
N ALA A 278 -13.66 -10.06 23.04
CA ALA A 278 -14.01 -10.28 21.65
C ALA A 278 -15.36 -9.64 21.30
N ALA A 279 -16.37 -9.82 22.16
CA ALA A 279 -17.67 -9.19 21.97
C ALA A 279 -17.57 -7.65 21.97
N ALA A 280 -16.70 -7.07 22.80
CA ALA A 280 -16.42 -5.63 22.78
C ALA A 280 -15.75 -5.20 21.47
N ALA A 281 -14.67 -5.87 21.07
CA ALA A 281 -13.97 -5.56 19.82
C ALA A 281 -14.90 -5.66 18.60
N VAL A 282 -15.77 -6.66 18.55
CA VAL A 282 -16.77 -6.80 17.47
C VAL A 282 -17.75 -5.63 17.47
N ARG A 283 -18.27 -5.23 18.64
CA ARG A 283 -19.16 -4.06 18.72
C ARG A 283 -18.47 -2.80 18.24
N ASP A 284 -17.23 -2.56 18.65
CA ASP A 284 -16.47 -1.36 18.29
C ASP A 284 -16.20 -1.31 16.78
N VAL A 285 -15.78 -2.42 16.18
CA VAL A 285 -15.52 -2.51 14.73
C VAL A 285 -16.80 -2.33 13.92
N THR A 286 -17.89 -2.99 14.32
CA THR A 286 -19.16 -2.94 13.58
C THR A 286 -19.89 -1.60 13.74
N ALA A 287 -19.51 -0.77 14.72
CA ALA A 287 -20.00 0.59 14.87
C ALA A 287 -19.35 1.58 13.89
N VAL A 288 -18.23 1.22 13.25
CA VAL A 288 -17.56 2.04 12.23
C VAL A 288 -18.05 1.64 10.84
N ALA A 289 -18.59 2.61 10.11
CA ALA A 289 -19.04 2.43 8.73
C ALA A 289 -18.02 3.01 7.74
N GLY A 290 -17.85 2.32 6.61
CA GLY A 290 -17.25 2.91 5.41
C GLY A 290 -18.27 3.78 4.66
N ALA A 291 -17.87 4.26 3.48
CA ALA A 291 -18.74 5.06 2.62
C ALA A 291 -19.91 4.23 2.05
N ASN A 292 -19.68 2.97 1.68
CA ASN A 292 -20.72 2.11 1.08
C ASN A 292 -20.93 0.79 1.83
N HIS A 293 -20.00 0.39 2.68
CA HIS A 293 -20.03 -0.90 3.38
C HIS A 293 -19.89 -0.75 4.89
N THR A 294 -20.33 -1.78 5.61
CA THR A 294 -20.16 -1.90 7.06
C THR A 294 -19.60 -3.29 7.37
N HIS A 295 -18.82 -3.39 8.46
CA HIS A 295 -18.34 -4.69 8.91
C HIS A 295 -19.48 -5.53 9.49
N VAL A 296 -19.51 -6.81 9.16
CA VAL A 296 -20.46 -7.78 9.71
C VAL A 296 -19.68 -8.97 10.24
N ALA A 297 -19.71 -9.18 11.55
CA ALA A 297 -19.04 -10.31 12.18
C ALA A 297 -19.74 -11.65 11.84
N PHE A 298 -18.96 -12.71 11.85
CA PHE A 298 -19.38 -14.10 11.62
C PHE A 298 -18.59 -15.04 12.55
N PRO A 299 -19.01 -16.30 12.72
CA PRO A 299 -18.43 -17.19 13.74
C PRO A 299 -16.90 -17.28 13.71
N ALA A 300 -16.30 -17.47 12.52
CA ALA A 300 -14.85 -17.56 12.38
C ALA A 300 -14.11 -16.28 12.84
N ALA A 301 -14.69 -15.09 12.61
CA ALA A 301 -14.10 -13.84 13.08
C ALA A 301 -14.17 -13.72 14.60
N VAL A 302 -15.32 -14.07 15.19
CA VAL A 302 -15.48 -14.06 16.65
C VAL A 302 -14.51 -15.04 17.30
N GLU A 303 -14.37 -16.24 16.73
CA GLU A 303 -13.43 -17.26 17.20
C GLU A 303 -11.99 -16.77 17.15
N ALA A 304 -11.54 -16.21 16.02
CA ALA A 304 -10.18 -15.71 15.85
C ALA A 304 -9.84 -14.60 16.87
N ILE A 305 -10.76 -13.65 17.08
CA ILE A 305 -10.57 -12.55 18.05
C ILE A 305 -10.61 -13.07 19.49
N THR A 306 -11.47 -14.04 19.79
CA THR A 306 -11.56 -14.67 21.12
C THR A 306 -10.30 -15.48 21.44
N ARG A 307 -9.69 -16.12 20.44
CA ARG A 307 -8.48 -16.94 20.64
C ARG A 307 -7.24 -16.10 20.93
N PHE A 308 -7.18 -14.89 20.36
CA PHE A 308 -6.04 -13.98 20.44
C PHE A 308 -6.48 -12.51 20.66
N PRO A 309 -7.13 -12.20 21.79
CA PRO A 309 -7.65 -10.87 22.02
C PRO A 309 -6.49 -9.91 22.34
N GLY A 310 -6.26 -8.92 21.48
CA GLY A 310 -5.38 -7.80 21.78
C GLY A 310 -3.89 -8.15 21.81
N LEU A 311 -3.40 -8.99 20.89
CA LEU A 311 -1.96 -9.23 20.76
C LEU A 311 -1.23 -7.98 20.29
N ILE A 312 -0.14 -7.64 20.96
CA ILE A 312 0.76 -6.53 20.58
C ILE A 312 2.14 -7.11 20.30
N GLY A 313 2.44 -7.34 19.03
CA GLY A 313 3.65 -8.03 18.62
C GLY A 313 4.90 -7.22 18.94
N SER A 314 5.96 -7.91 19.34
CA SER A 314 7.28 -7.30 19.54
C SER A 314 8.40 -7.98 18.74
N ARG A 315 8.16 -9.20 18.27
CA ARG A 315 9.13 -9.93 17.43
C ARG A 315 9.34 -9.19 16.11
N ARG A 316 10.61 -9.05 15.74
CA ARG A 316 11.08 -8.40 14.52
C ARG A 316 12.44 -8.96 14.14
N GLY A 317 12.70 -9.20 12.86
CA GLY A 317 14.02 -9.67 12.44
C GLY A 317 14.00 -10.49 11.16
N PRO A 318 15.15 -11.05 10.76
CA PRO A 318 15.20 -12.00 9.67
C PRO A 318 14.29 -13.21 9.94
N GLY A 319 13.48 -13.58 8.95
CA GLY A 319 12.68 -14.80 8.99
C GLY A 319 13.25 -15.91 8.12
N GLN A 320 12.47 -16.97 7.91
CA GLN A 320 12.86 -18.10 7.06
C GLN A 320 12.97 -17.72 5.58
N GLN A 321 12.08 -16.86 5.10
CA GLN A 321 11.97 -16.47 3.69
C GLN A 321 11.78 -14.95 3.52
N VAL A 322 11.00 -14.32 4.40
CA VAL A 322 10.78 -12.87 4.43
C VAL A 322 11.07 -12.31 5.82
N TRP A 323 11.23 -11.00 5.92
CA TRP A 323 11.42 -10.29 7.18
C TRP A 323 10.18 -10.43 8.06
N ILE A 324 10.39 -10.70 9.34
CA ILE A 324 9.34 -10.72 10.36
C ILE A 324 9.08 -9.29 10.78
N SER A 325 7.92 -8.78 10.40
CA SER A 325 7.43 -7.47 10.80
C SER A 325 6.61 -7.58 12.09
N ARG A 326 6.57 -6.49 12.86
CA ARG A 326 5.65 -6.38 14.00
C ARG A 326 4.21 -6.36 13.50
N PHE A 327 3.33 -7.11 14.14
CA PHE A 327 1.88 -7.05 13.93
C PHE A 327 1.13 -6.93 15.26
N ASP A 328 -0.08 -6.39 15.20
CA ASP A 328 -0.99 -6.25 16.33
C ASP A 328 -2.35 -6.86 15.94
N VAL A 329 -2.92 -7.74 16.78
CA VAL A 329 -4.27 -8.33 16.61
C VAL A 329 -5.27 -7.47 17.40
N MET A 330 -5.53 -6.30 16.85
CA MET A 330 -6.39 -5.27 17.44
C MET A 330 -7.34 -4.75 16.35
N PRO A 331 -8.53 -5.35 16.19
CA PRO A 331 -9.44 -5.06 15.07
C PRO A 331 -9.83 -3.59 14.93
N HIS A 332 -9.94 -2.86 16.03
CA HIS A 332 -10.31 -1.43 16.03
C HIS A 332 -9.28 -0.54 15.32
N LEU A 333 -8.01 -0.96 15.22
CA LEU A 333 -6.96 -0.20 14.52
C LEU A 333 -7.20 -0.12 13.01
N VAL A 334 -8.06 -0.99 12.47
CA VAL A 334 -8.36 -1.09 11.04
C VAL A 334 -9.87 -1.08 10.77
N ALA A 335 -10.69 -0.64 11.73
CA ALA A 335 -12.15 -0.62 11.63
C ALA A 335 -12.71 0.33 10.56
N HIS A 336 -11.91 1.29 10.08
CA HIS A 336 -12.29 2.23 9.04
C HIS A 336 -12.10 1.68 7.61
N ASN A 337 -11.87 0.37 7.45
CA ASN A 337 -11.50 -0.23 6.17
C ASN A 337 -12.60 -1.12 5.57
N ALA A 338 -13.87 -0.72 5.73
CA ALA A 338 -15.02 -1.53 5.33
C ALA A 338 -15.16 -1.63 3.82
N ASP A 339 -14.95 -0.55 3.06
CA ASP A 339 -15.06 -0.59 1.60
C ASP A 339 -13.90 -1.37 0.96
N THR A 340 -12.70 -1.25 1.52
CA THR A 340 -11.48 -1.94 1.11
C THR A 340 -11.61 -3.44 1.32
N LEU A 341 -12.12 -3.87 2.48
CA LEU A 341 -12.38 -5.28 2.72
C LEU A 341 -13.57 -5.79 1.90
N ALA A 342 -14.58 -4.96 1.60
CA ALA A 342 -15.67 -5.34 0.71
C ALA A 342 -15.20 -5.53 -0.75
N ASP A 343 -14.33 -4.65 -1.26
CA ASP A 343 -13.68 -4.77 -2.57
C ASP A 343 -12.93 -6.10 -2.69
N PHE A 344 -12.12 -6.45 -1.69
CA PHE A 344 -11.38 -7.70 -1.70
C PHE A 344 -12.27 -8.93 -1.45
N ALA A 345 -13.30 -8.81 -0.60
CA ALA A 345 -14.30 -9.85 -0.38
C ALA A 345 -15.03 -10.23 -1.69
N ALA A 346 -15.34 -9.24 -2.54
CA ALA A 346 -15.96 -9.48 -3.83
C ALA A 346 -15.06 -10.30 -4.77
N VAL A 347 -13.74 -10.10 -4.71
CA VAL A 347 -12.76 -10.90 -5.47
C VAL A 347 -12.72 -12.35 -4.96
N LEU A 348 -12.75 -12.55 -3.64
CA LEU A 348 -12.68 -13.88 -3.03
C LEU A 348 -14.02 -14.65 -3.05
N GLY A 349 -15.14 -13.96 -3.24
CA GLY A 349 -16.49 -14.53 -3.15
C GLY A 349 -16.89 -14.94 -1.73
N VAL A 350 -16.31 -14.30 -0.71
CA VAL A 350 -16.56 -14.58 0.73
C VAL A 350 -16.58 -13.27 1.52
N ARG A 351 -17.20 -13.29 2.69
CA ARG A 351 -17.15 -12.13 3.62
C ARG A 351 -15.81 -12.05 4.34
N LEU A 352 -15.34 -10.83 4.61
CA LEU A 352 -14.13 -10.54 5.37
C LEU A 352 -14.43 -9.71 6.63
N PHE A 353 -13.65 -9.94 7.68
CA PHE A 353 -13.68 -9.17 8.92
C PHE A 353 -12.25 -8.78 9.33
N PRO A 354 -12.01 -7.53 9.77
CA PRO A 354 -10.67 -7.09 10.16
C PRO A 354 -10.21 -7.76 11.46
N LEU A 355 -8.94 -8.16 11.52
CA LEU A 355 -8.28 -8.70 12.72
C LEU A 355 -7.25 -7.74 13.33
N GLY A 356 -6.56 -6.96 12.50
CA GLY A 356 -5.47 -6.13 12.97
C GLY A 356 -4.57 -5.60 11.86
N THR A 357 -3.32 -5.31 12.18
CA THR A 357 -2.38 -4.65 11.27
C THR A 357 -0.96 -5.18 11.43
N GLU A 358 -0.19 -5.18 10.33
CA GLU A 358 1.27 -5.32 10.37
C GLU A 358 1.94 -3.98 10.08
N ASN A 359 2.86 -3.58 10.96
CA ASN A 359 3.61 -2.33 10.90
C ASN A 359 2.73 -1.07 10.76
N GLN A 360 1.47 -1.13 11.20
CA GLN A 360 0.44 -0.07 11.04
C GLN A 360 0.12 0.29 9.58
N GLU A 361 0.67 -0.46 8.63
CA GLU A 361 0.56 -0.23 7.19
C GLU A 361 -0.38 -1.24 6.55
N SER A 362 -0.28 -2.52 6.90
CA SER A 362 -1.15 -3.54 6.33
C SER A 362 -2.46 -3.69 7.12
N ILE A 363 -3.45 -4.30 6.48
CA ILE A 363 -4.67 -4.78 7.12
C ILE A 363 -4.58 -6.30 7.16
N ILE A 364 -4.75 -6.89 8.33
CA ILE A 364 -4.94 -8.34 8.49
C ILE A 364 -6.44 -8.59 8.63
N ALA A 365 -6.98 -9.52 7.86
CA ALA A 365 -8.40 -9.85 7.85
C ALA A 365 -8.61 -11.37 7.80
N VAL A 366 -9.74 -11.83 8.32
CA VAL A 366 -10.18 -13.23 8.26
C VAL A 366 -11.44 -13.33 7.42
N ASP A 367 -11.60 -14.43 6.71
CA ASP A 367 -12.83 -14.74 5.99
C ASP A 367 -13.80 -15.61 6.78
N GLU A 368 -15.02 -15.77 6.27
CA GLU A 368 -16.05 -16.58 6.93
C GLU A 368 -15.74 -18.08 7.04
N ARG A 369 -14.67 -18.54 6.38
CA ARG A 369 -14.16 -19.92 6.42
C ARG A 369 -12.98 -20.07 7.39
N GLY A 370 -12.53 -18.98 8.01
CA GLY A 370 -11.38 -18.95 8.94
C GLY A 370 -10.04 -18.62 8.29
N ARG A 371 -9.98 -18.48 6.96
CA ARG A 371 -8.74 -18.18 6.24
C ARG A 371 -8.31 -16.75 6.49
N VAL A 372 -7.01 -16.53 6.67
CA VAL A 372 -6.47 -15.21 7.02
C VAL A 372 -5.65 -14.63 5.86
N PHE A 373 -5.85 -13.34 5.63
CA PHE A 373 -5.22 -12.58 4.56
C PHE A 373 -4.56 -11.30 5.11
N ALA A 374 -3.54 -10.81 4.40
CA ALA A 374 -2.98 -9.48 4.60
C ALA A 374 -3.14 -8.64 3.32
N LEU A 375 -3.45 -7.36 3.49
CA LEU A 375 -3.54 -6.38 2.41
C LEU A 375 -2.57 -5.24 2.71
N ASP A 376 -1.66 -4.95 1.80
CA ASP A 376 -0.68 -3.87 1.93
C ASP A 376 -0.45 -3.16 0.59
N GLN A 377 0.54 -2.25 0.56
CA GLN A 377 0.88 -1.49 -0.64
C GLN A 377 1.39 -2.36 -1.82
N ALA A 378 1.81 -3.59 -1.59
CA ALA A 378 2.30 -4.52 -2.61
C ALA A 378 1.21 -5.46 -3.16
N GLY A 379 0.09 -5.58 -2.45
CA GLY A 379 -1.08 -6.33 -2.87
C GLY A 379 -1.73 -7.10 -1.71
N GLU A 380 -2.34 -8.22 -2.08
CA GLU A 380 -3.09 -9.09 -1.18
C GLU A 380 -2.40 -10.46 -1.05
N TRP A 381 -2.39 -11.02 0.16
CA TRP A 381 -1.58 -12.18 0.53
C TRP A 381 -2.38 -13.17 1.37
N PHE A 382 -2.28 -14.46 1.05
CA PHE A 382 -2.84 -15.54 1.85
C PHE A 382 -1.84 -15.97 2.93
N LEU A 383 -2.22 -15.80 4.21
CA LEU A 383 -1.34 -16.07 5.35
C LEU A 383 -1.49 -17.50 5.89
N GLY A 384 -2.69 -18.07 5.83
CA GLY A 384 -2.96 -19.42 6.34
C GLY A 384 -4.44 -19.77 6.33
N ASP A 385 -4.71 -21.08 6.43
CA ASP A 385 -6.08 -21.63 6.44
C ASP A 385 -6.86 -21.30 7.72
N ASP A 386 -6.16 -20.96 8.79
CA ASP A 386 -6.70 -20.52 10.06
C ASP A 386 -5.76 -19.47 10.73
N VAL A 387 -6.20 -18.94 11.87
CA VAL A 387 -5.44 -17.94 12.63
C VAL A 387 -4.10 -18.47 13.16
N ASP A 388 -4.00 -19.75 13.50
CA ASP A 388 -2.77 -20.35 14.02
C ASP A 388 -1.71 -20.48 12.92
N ALA A 389 -2.14 -20.95 11.75
CA ALA A 389 -1.32 -21.02 10.55
C ALA A 389 -0.85 -19.63 10.13
N ALA A 390 -1.73 -18.63 10.17
CA ALA A 390 -1.39 -17.25 9.83
C ALA A 390 -0.36 -16.64 10.79
N LEU A 391 -0.56 -16.78 12.10
CA LEU A 391 0.39 -16.31 13.11
C LEU A 391 1.75 -17.03 12.98
N THR A 392 1.72 -18.33 12.68
CA THR A 392 2.93 -19.10 12.39
C THR A 392 3.66 -18.58 11.15
N THR A 393 2.95 -18.31 10.05
CA THR A 393 3.51 -17.72 8.83
C THR A 393 4.20 -16.38 9.12
N LEU A 394 3.53 -15.49 9.85
CA LEU A 394 4.07 -14.17 10.20
C LEU A 394 5.29 -14.27 11.13
N LEU A 395 5.20 -15.06 12.20
CA LEU A 395 6.24 -15.13 13.24
C LEU A 395 7.47 -15.95 12.83
N LEU A 396 7.33 -16.83 11.84
CA LEU A 396 8.47 -17.52 11.21
C LEU A 396 9.02 -16.78 10.01
N GLY A 397 8.33 -15.74 9.52
CA GLY A 397 8.69 -15.01 8.31
C GLY A 397 8.71 -15.93 7.09
N ARG A 398 7.65 -16.72 6.91
CA ARG A 398 7.42 -17.50 5.69
C ARG A 398 6.81 -16.61 4.62
N ALA A 399 7.18 -16.81 3.36
CA ALA A 399 6.65 -16.04 2.25
C ALA A 399 5.19 -16.47 1.99
N PRO A 400 4.20 -15.58 2.21
CA PRO A 400 2.81 -15.92 1.92
C PRO A 400 2.56 -15.97 0.40
N ALA A 401 1.57 -16.75 -0.01
CA ALA A 401 1.15 -16.78 -1.41
C ALA A 401 0.43 -15.47 -1.77
N ARG A 402 0.74 -14.90 -2.93
CA ARG A 402 0.08 -13.69 -3.42
C ARG A 402 -1.26 -14.04 -4.02
N VAL A 403 -2.29 -13.26 -3.67
CA VAL A 403 -3.62 -13.38 -4.27
C VAL A 403 -3.66 -12.57 -5.56
N ARG A 404 -4.09 -13.21 -6.65
CA ARG A 404 -4.27 -12.58 -7.96
C ARG A 404 -5.59 -11.81 -8.01
N ASP A 405 -5.74 -10.94 -9.00
CA ASP A 405 -6.97 -10.15 -9.19
C ASP A 405 -8.20 -11.02 -9.54
N ASP A 406 -8.02 -12.32 -9.83
CA ASP A 406 -9.10 -13.31 -10.01
C ASP A 406 -9.44 -14.11 -8.73
N GLY A 407 -8.78 -13.80 -7.62
CA GLY A 407 -9.00 -14.44 -6.32
C GLY A 407 -8.24 -15.75 -6.10
N THR A 408 -7.39 -16.18 -7.05
CA THR A 408 -6.54 -17.37 -6.89
C THR A 408 -5.18 -17.06 -6.26
N TRP A 409 -4.53 -18.03 -5.60
CA TRP A 409 -3.17 -17.89 -5.08
C TRP A 409 -2.31 -19.13 -5.37
#